data_AF-A0A0Q0VNM3-F1
#
_entry.id   AF-A0A0Q0VNM3-F1
#
_cell.length_a   1.000
_cell.length_b   1.000
_cell.length_c   1.000
_cell.angle_alpha   90.00
_cell.angle_beta   90.00
_cell.angle_gamma   90.00
#
_symmetry.space_group_name_H-M   'P 1'
#
loop_
_entity.id
_entity.type
_entity.pdbx_description
1 polymer ?
#
loop_
_entity_poly.entity_id
_entity_poly.type
_entity_poly.pdbx_seq_one_letter_code
_entity_poly.pdbx_strand_id
1 'polypeptide(L)'
;MKEINKNIIMEKNRIFTVSEYNKSVYGEKIRNYSGKYLREWNPKRSKLAAAIIKGLKEIPLNKNTNVLYLGASTGTTVSHISDICYNGRIFAVEFAYDPFVKLYNLAKIRSNIFPILDDANMPEKYRFFVDKINFIYQDIAQRNQVDIFNKNADLFTCAKYAMLILKLKSISSRKNERFILNK
;
A
#
# COMPACT_ATOMS: atom_id res chain seq x y z
N MET A 1 13.97 1.17 -20.89
CA MET A 1 13.24 1.27 -19.61
C MET A 1 12.19 2.36 -19.78
N LYS A 2 10.96 2.14 -19.32
CA LYS A 2 9.95 3.20 -19.26
C LYS A 2 9.78 3.61 -17.81
N GLU A 3 10.08 4.86 -17.48
CA GLU A 3 9.78 5.42 -16.16
C GLU A 3 8.29 5.74 -16.10
N ILE A 4 7.59 5.18 -15.12
CA ILE A 4 6.18 5.51 -14.84
C ILE A 4 6.12 6.75 -13.95
N ASN A 5 7.03 6.82 -12.98
CA ASN A 5 7.45 8.02 -12.27
C ASN A 5 8.92 7.85 -11.86
N LYS A 6 9.52 8.87 -11.22
CA LYS A 6 10.95 8.85 -10.84
C LYS A 6 11.39 7.62 -10.01
N ASN A 7 10.48 6.95 -9.32
CA ASN A 7 10.80 5.83 -8.41
C ASN A 7 10.16 4.49 -8.83
N ILE A 8 9.46 4.45 -9.96
CA ILE A 8 8.83 3.25 -10.53
C ILE A 8 9.32 3.05 -11.95
N ILE A 9 10.03 1.95 -12.18
CA ILE A 9 10.59 1.59 -13.48
C ILE A 9 9.86 0.38 -14.04
N MET A 10 9.49 0.46 -15.32
CA MET A 10 8.90 -0.65 -16.05
C MET A 10 9.83 -1.13 -17.16
N GLU A 11 10.05 -2.45 -17.20
CA GLU A 11 10.80 -3.15 -18.23
C GLU A 11 10.01 -4.35 -18.73
N LYS A 12 9.59 -4.30 -20.01
CA LYS A 12 8.68 -5.30 -20.59
C LYS A 12 7.42 -5.39 -19.70
N ASN A 13 7.11 -6.58 -19.16
CA ASN A 13 5.99 -6.81 -18.23
C ASN A 13 6.43 -6.90 -16.76
N ARG A 14 7.59 -6.34 -16.40
CA ARG A 14 8.11 -6.32 -15.03
C ARG A 14 8.15 -4.88 -14.52
N ILE A 15 7.86 -4.72 -13.25
CA ILE A 15 7.85 -3.43 -12.55
C ILE A 15 8.81 -3.49 -11.37
N PHE A 16 9.49 -2.38 -11.14
CA PHE A 16 10.54 -2.24 -10.13
C PHE A 16 10.36 -0.94 -9.35
N THR A 17 10.74 -0.96 -8.07
CA THR A 17 10.90 0.24 -7.26
C THR A 17 12.38 0.52 -7.03
N VAL A 18 12.74 1.81 -7.01
CA VAL A 18 14.09 2.28 -6.64
C VAL A 18 14.17 2.37 -5.13
N SER A 19 15.09 1.63 -4.51
CA SER A 19 15.23 1.48 -3.06
C SER A 19 16.63 1.88 -2.60
N GLU A 20 16.71 2.48 -1.41
CA GLU A 20 17.98 2.68 -0.68
C GLU A 20 18.43 1.40 0.05
N TYR A 21 17.58 0.37 0.12
CA TYR A 21 17.82 -0.81 0.93
C TYR A 21 18.23 -2.02 0.08
N ASN A 22 19.44 -2.52 0.30
CA ASN A 22 19.91 -3.78 -0.28
C ASN A 22 19.41 -5.02 0.48
N LYS A 23 18.10 -5.12 0.71
CA LYS A 23 17.53 -6.24 1.47
C LYS A 23 16.18 -6.63 0.91
N SER A 24 16.04 -7.92 0.59
CA SER A 24 14.78 -8.49 0.15
C SER A 24 13.81 -8.60 1.33
N VAL A 25 12.53 -8.40 1.04
CA VAL A 25 11.46 -8.44 2.05
C VAL A 25 10.70 -9.77 1.99
N TYR A 26 10.48 -10.28 0.79
CA TYR A 26 9.70 -11.51 0.57
C TYR A 26 10.37 -12.47 -0.44
N GLY A 27 11.66 -12.27 -0.70
CA GLY A 27 12.46 -13.04 -1.66
C GLY A 27 12.44 -12.50 -3.09
N GLU A 28 12.06 -11.25 -3.28
CA GLU A 28 12.13 -10.57 -4.57
C GLU A 28 13.57 -10.34 -5.04
N LYS A 29 13.75 -10.24 -6.36
CA LYS A 29 15.05 -9.98 -6.97
C LYS A 29 15.45 -8.53 -6.75
N ILE A 30 16.72 -8.32 -6.42
CA ILE A 30 17.35 -7.01 -6.24
C ILE A 30 18.54 -6.92 -7.18
N ARG A 31 18.74 -5.76 -7.82
CA ARG A 31 19.95 -5.47 -8.61
C ARG A 31 20.43 -4.06 -8.35
N ASN A 32 21.74 -3.84 -8.47
CA ASN A 32 22.33 -2.50 -8.39
C ASN A 32 21.79 -1.59 -9.50
N TYR A 33 21.58 -0.33 -9.17
CA TYR A 33 21.09 0.68 -10.09
C TYR A 33 21.53 2.07 -9.64
N SER A 34 22.53 2.64 -10.31
CA SER A 34 22.99 4.02 -10.10
C SER A 34 23.24 4.38 -8.62
N GLY A 35 23.98 3.53 -7.89
CA GLY A 35 24.26 3.73 -6.46
C GLY A 35 23.11 3.37 -5.52
N LYS A 36 21.96 2.93 -6.05
CA LYS A 36 20.79 2.42 -5.33
C LYS A 36 20.47 0.99 -5.77
N TYR A 37 19.27 0.53 -5.46
CA TYR A 37 18.81 -0.83 -5.77
C TYR A 37 17.47 -0.83 -6.48
N LEU A 38 17.34 -1.60 -7.55
CA LEU A 38 16.05 -1.94 -8.14
C LEU A 38 15.51 -3.20 -7.50
N ARG A 39 14.38 -3.08 -6.81
CA ARG A 39 13.63 -4.21 -6.25
C ARG A 39 12.50 -4.56 -7.17
N GLU A 40 12.43 -5.83 -7.59
CA GLU A 40 11.31 -6.33 -8.40
C GLU A 40 10.01 -6.32 -7.59
N TRP A 41 8.97 -5.70 -8.14
CA TRP A 41 7.66 -5.63 -7.51
C TRP A 41 6.70 -6.61 -8.18
N ASN A 42 6.48 -7.76 -7.54
CA ASN A 42 5.75 -8.87 -8.16
C ASN A 42 4.23 -8.60 -8.20
N PRO A 43 3.60 -8.53 -9.39
CA PRO A 43 2.15 -8.29 -9.52
C PRO A 43 1.27 -9.43 -8.99
N LYS A 44 1.80 -10.66 -8.86
CA LYS A 44 1.07 -11.77 -8.22
C LYS A 44 0.98 -11.61 -6.70
N ARG A 45 1.83 -10.78 -6.11
CA ARG A 45 1.88 -10.53 -4.66
C ARG A 45 1.37 -9.15 -4.25
N SER A 46 1.18 -8.23 -5.21
CA SER A 46 0.70 -6.88 -4.94
C SER A 46 -0.32 -6.44 -5.97
N LYS A 47 -1.53 -6.13 -5.50
CA LYS A 47 -2.63 -5.67 -6.34
C LYS A 47 -2.35 -4.31 -6.98
N LEU A 48 -1.62 -3.45 -6.27
CA LEU A 48 -1.16 -2.17 -6.82
C LEU A 48 -0.18 -2.40 -7.99
N ALA A 49 0.83 -3.25 -7.84
CA ALA A 49 1.72 -3.59 -8.96
C ALA A 49 0.95 -4.17 -10.16
N ALA A 50 -0.01 -5.06 -9.92
CA ALA A 50 -0.87 -5.60 -10.98
C ALA A 50 -1.67 -4.50 -11.68
N ALA A 51 -2.27 -3.57 -10.93
CA ALA A 51 -3.02 -2.44 -11.49
C ALA A 51 -2.14 -1.53 -12.35
N ILE A 52 -0.92 -1.23 -11.91
CA ILE A 52 0.05 -0.43 -12.66
C ILE A 52 0.40 -1.10 -13.99
N ILE A 53 0.71 -2.40 -13.98
CA ILE A 53 1.00 -3.17 -15.21
C ILE A 53 -0.22 -3.20 -16.13
N LYS A 54 -1.43 -3.21 -15.58
CA LYS A 54 -2.69 -3.17 -16.35
C LYS A 54 -3.05 -1.77 -16.86
N GLY A 55 -2.21 -0.77 -16.63
CA GLY A 55 -2.35 0.57 -17.21
C GLY A 55 -3.02 1.59 -16.31
N LEU A 56 -3.01 1.39 -14.98
CA LEU A 56 -3.37 2.45 -14.04
C LEU A 56 -2.47 3.68 -14.30
N LYS A 57 -3.08 4.76 -14.81
CA LYS A 57 -2.35 5.94 -15.30
C LYS A 57 -1.88 6.85 -14.18
N GLU A 58 -2.71 7.02 -13.15
CA GLU A 58 -2.46 7.98 -12.07
C GLU A 58 -2.19 7.22 -10.77
N ILE A 59 -0.96 7.38 -10.27
CA ILE A 59 -0.55 6.86 -8.97
C ILE A 59 -0.17 8.08 -8.13
N PRO A 60 -0.94 8.44 -7.09
CA PRO A 60 -0.70 9.63 -6.27
C PRO A 60 0.47 9.45 -5.27
N LEU A 61 1.53 8.74 -5.69
CA LEU A 61 2.71 8.45 -4.92
C LEU A 61 3.92 9.19 -5.51
N ASN A 62 4.57 9.99 -4.69
CA ASN A 62 5.87 10.58 -4.95
C ASN A 62 6.74 10.47 -3.68
N LYS A 63 7.99 10.91 -3.78
CA LYS A 63 8.96 10.80 -2.68
C LYS A 63 8.50 11.35 -1.33
N ASN A 64 7.64 12.37 -1.32
CA ASN A 64 7.19 13.07 -0.11
C ASN A 64 5.75 12.70 0.29
N THR A 65 5.10 11.76 -0.41
CA THR A 65 3.71 11.40 -0.11
C THR A 65 3.62 10.72 1.25
N ASN A 66 2.82 11.27 2.16
CA ASN A 66 2.39 10.58 3.37
C ASN A 66 1.21 9.66 3.08
N VAL A 67 1.30 8.40 3.49
CA VAL A 67 0.35 7.34 3.15
C VAL A 67 -0.27 6.76 4.41
N LEU A 68 -1.59 6.67 4.45
CA LEU A 68 -2.31 5.79 5.36
C LEU A 68 -2.62 4.48 4.62
N TYR A 69 -1.99 3.39 5.03
CA TYR A 69 -2.17 2.06 4.46
C TYR A 69 -3.05 1.22 5.39
N LEU A 70 -4.21 0.79 4.91
CA LEU A 70 -5.16 -0.02 5.65
C LEU A 70 -5.11 -1.48 5.17
N GLY A 71 -4.83 -2.42 6.08
CA GLY A 71 -4.66 -3.85 5.76
C GLY A 71 -3.25 -4.19 5.28
N ALA A 72 -2.23 -3.71 6.01
CA ALA A 72 -0.82 -3.81 5.62
C ALA A 72 -0.25 -5.24 5.55
N SER A 73 -0.87 -6.19 6.25
CA SER A 73 -0.44 -7.58 6.39
C SER A 73 1.05 -7.66 6.72
N THR A 74 1.82 -8.51 6.05
CA THR A 74 3.25 -8.69 6.29
C THR A 74 4.14 -7.56 5.74
N GLY A 75 3.56 -6.51 5.13
CA GLY A 75 4.31 -5.36 4.62
C GLY A 75 4.90 -5.53 3.21
N THR A 76 4.47 -6.52 2.43
CA THR A 76 4.97 -6.74 1.05
C THR A 76 4.78 -5.50 0.17
N THR A 77 3.55 -5.03 -0.01
CA THR A 77 3.24 -3.81 -0.78
C THR A 77 3.76 -2.56 -0.06
N VAL A 78 3.63 -2.49 1.27
CA VAL A 78 4.11 -1.38 2.10
C VAL A 78 5.60 -1.12 1.85
N SER A 79 6.42 -2.16 1.72
CA SER A 79 7.85 -2.02 1.46
C SER A 79 8.17 -1.35 0.12
N HIS A 80 7.35 -1.56 -0.91
CA HIS A 80 7.51 -0.92 -2.21
C HIS A 80 6.99 0.52 -2.21
N ILE A 81 5.89 0.79 -1.49
CA ILE A 81 5.42 2.16 -1.27
C ILE A 81 6.47 2.95 -0.47
N SER A 82 7.16 2.31 0.49
CA SER A 82 8.27 2.88 1.25
C SER A 82 9.46 3.25 0.38
N ASP A 83 9.82 2.40 -0.58
CA ASP A 83 10.84 2.73 -1.59
C ASP A 83 10.44 3.99 -2.40
N ILE A 84 9.17 4.08 -2.81
CA ILE A 84 8.65 5.19 -3.61
C ILE A 84 8.57 6.50 -2.80
N CYS A 85 8.10 6.42 -1.55
CA CYS A 85 7.81 7.53 -0.65
C CYS A 85 8.92 7.71 0.39
N TYR A 86 10.17 7.65 -0.03
CA TYR A 86 11.33 7.55 0.87
C TYR A 86 11.47 8.75 1.86
N ASN A 87 10.94 9.93 1.54
CA ASN A 87 10.88 11.09 2.44
C ASN A 87 9.52 11.24 3.17
N GLY A 88 8.48 10.55 2.70
CA GLY A 88 7.16 10.58 3.31
C GLY A 88 7.06 9.67 4.53
N ARG A 89 5.88 9.62 5.15
CA ARG A 89 5.55 8.72 6.26
C ARG A 89 4.47 7.73 5.85
N ILE A 90 4.63 6.46 6.18
CA ILE A 90 3.65 5.42 5.89
C ILE A 90 3.11 4.88 7.20
N PHE A 91 1.86 5.23 7.50
CA PHE A 91 1.12 4.71 8.64
C PHE A 91 0.42 3.42 8.21
N ALA A 92 0.96 2.28 8.63
CA ALA A 92 0.56 0.96 8.15
C ALA A 92 -0.27 0.24 9.22
N VAL A 93 -1.59 0.26 9.04
CA VAL A 93 -2.57 -0.36 9.94
C VAL A 93 -2.74 -1.83 9.57
N GLU A 94 -2.55 -2.71 10.56
CA GLU A 94 -2.83 -4.14 10.47
C GLU A 94 -3.50 -4.60 11.76
N PHE A 95 -4.53 -5.43 11.65
CA PHE A 95 -5.30 -5.92 12.79
C PHE A 95 -4.74 -7.23 13.34
N ALA A 96 -4.28 -8.12 12.47
CA ALA A 96 -3.83 -9.44 12.87
C ALA A 96 -2.40 -9.41 13.40
N TYR A 97 -2.21 -10.01 14.59
CA TYR A 97 -0.93 -10.04 15.30
C TYR A 97 0.20 -10.70 14.48
N ASP A 98 -0.04 -11.89 13.93
CA ASP A 98 0.99 -12.66 13.21
C ASP A 98 1.60 -11.92 12.01
N PRO A 99 0.81 -11.36 11.06
CA PRO A 99 1.39 -10.55 9.99
C PRO A 99 1.99 -9.24 10.52
N PHE A 100 1.41 -8.65 11.57
CA PHE A 100 1.94 -7.44 12.19
C PHE A 100 3.36 -7.62 12.71
N VAL A 101 3.73 -8.77 13.30
CA VAL A 101 5.10 -9.03 13.75
C VAL A 101 6.11 -8.87 12.60
N LYS A 102 5.77 -9.32 11.39
CA LYS A 102 6.62 -9.15 10.21
C LYS A 102 6.68 -7.70 9.75
N LEU A 103 5.54 -7.00 9.74
CA LEU A 103 5.46 -5.57 9.43
C LEU A 103 6.28 -4.73 10.42
N TYR A 104 6.23 -5.04 11.72
CA TYR A 104 7.00 -4.37 12.75
C TYR A 104 8.51 -4.55 12.54
N ASN A 105 8.95 -5.79 12.24
CA ASN A 105 10.36 -6.05 11.92
C ASN A 105 10.82 -5.34 10.64
N LEU A 106 9.92 -5.17 9.66
CA LEU A 106 10.18 -4.36 8.47
C LEU A 106 10.37 -2.88 8.84
N ALA A 107 9.53 -2.33 9.72
CA ALA A 107 9.61 -0.94 10.18
C ALA A 107 10.89 -0.64 10.97
N LYS A 108 11.45 -1.61 11.68
CA LYS A 108 12.78 -1.46 12.33
C LYS A 108 13.91 -1.18 11.31
N ILE A 109 13.75 -1.64 10.08
CA ILE A 109 14.74 -1.46 9.01
C ILE A 109 14.42 -0.20 8.20
N ARG A 110 13.14 0.11 8.00
CA ARG A 110 12.64 1.21 7.17
C ARG A 110 12.03 2.31 8.03
N SER A 111 12.81 3.37 8.24
CA SER A 111 12.50 4.49 9.12
C SER A 111 11.24 5.29 8.74
N ASN A 112 10.79 5.19 7.49
CA ASN A 112 9.57 5.84 7.03
C ASN A 112 8.27 5.02 7.24
N ILE A 113 8.35 3.82 7.81
CA ILE A 113 7.18 2.98 8.10
C ILE A 113 6.83 3.08 9.60
N PHE A 114 5.60 3.46 9.88
CA PHE A 114 5.00 3.56 11.21
C PHE A 114 3.91 2.47 11.32
N PRO A 115 4.23 1.28 11.87
CA PRO A 115 3.30 0.17 11.97
C PRO A 115 2.30 0.42 13.11
N ILE A 116 1.02 0.16 12.87
CA ILE A 116 -0.08 0.34 13.85
C ILE A 116 -0.84 -0.97 13.96
N LEU A 117 -0.88 -1.56 15.16
CA LEU A 117 -1.65 -2.78 15.46
C LEU A 117 -3.04 -2.38 15.96
N ASP A 118 -3.99 -2.21 15.06
CA ASP A 118 -5.37 -1.83 15.40
C ASP A 118 -6.35 -2.19 14.28
N ASP A 119 -7.65 -2.06 14.56
CA ASP A 119 -8.72 -2.32 13.59
C ASP A 119 -9.04 -1.06 12.77
N ALA A 120 -8.87 -1.15 11.44
CA ALA A 120 -9.21 -0.09 10.51
C ALA A 120 -10.71 0.32 10.54
N ASN A 121 -11.60 -0.52 11.10
CA ASN A 121 -13.01 -0.19 11.33
C ASN A 121 -13.21 0.91 12.39
N MET A 122 -12.20 1.15 13.21
CA MET A 122 -12.21 2.03 14.38
C MET A 122 -11.13 3.12 14.26
N PRO A 123 -11.18 3.97 13.21
CA PRO A 123 -10.11 4.93 12.92
C PRO A 123 -9.84 5.95 14.03
N GLU A 124 -10.80 6.19 14.90
CA GLU A 124 -10.67 7.00 16.12
C GLU A 124 -9.58 6.50 17.07
N LYS A 125 -9.34 5.18 17.12
CA LYS A 125 -8.35 4.59 18.04
C LYS A 125 -6.91 4.93 17.69
N TYR A 126 -6.62 5.00 16.39
CA TYR A 126 -5.26 5.28 15.90
C TYR A 126 -5.07 6.69 15.36
N ARG A 127 -6.12 7.52 15.31
CA ARG A 127 -6.02 8.91 14.84
C ARG A 127 -4.88 9.69 15.48
N PHE A 128 -4.66 9.51 16.79
CA PHE A 128 -3.62 10.23 17.54
C PHE A 128 -2.19 9.90 17.08
N PHE A 129 -1.97 8.73 16.46
CA PHE A 129 -0.65 8.34 15.94
C PHE A 129 -0.42 8.80 14.50
N VAL A 130 -1.49 9.22 13.81
CA VAL A 130 -1.48 9.51 12.37
C VAL A 130 -1.43 11.01 12.14
N ASP A 131 -0.32 11.47 11.59
CA ASP A 131 -0.11 12.86 11.16
C ASP A 131 -0.79 13.12 9.80
N LYS A 132 -0.57 14.30 9.19
CA LYS A 132 -1.09 14.69 7.89
C LYS A 132 -0.83 13.62 6.82
N ILE A 133 -1.91 13.10 6.25
CA ILE A 133 -1.91 12.14 5.15
C ILE A 133 -2.13 12.86 3.81
N ASN A 134 -1.56 12.32 2.74
CA ASN A 134 -1.84 12.78 1.38
C ASN A 134 -2.62 11.73 0.58
N PHE A 135 -2.42 10.45 0.89
CA PHE A 135 -3.00 9.33 0.17
C PHE A 135 -3.47 8.23 1.13
N ILE A 136 -4.70 7.74 0.93
CA ILE A 136 -5.22 6.55 1.62
C ILE A 136 -5.18 5.37 0.65
N TYR A 137 -4.59 4.26 1.06
CA TYR A 137 -4.61 3.00 0.31
C TYR A 137 -5.21 1.90 1.17
N GLN A 138 -6.29 1.27 0.72
CA GLN A 138 -6.93 0.17 1.43
C GLN A 138 -6.87 -1.13 0.64
N ASP A 139 -6.32 -2.18 1.26
CA ASP A 139 -6.35 -3.56 0.75
C ASP A 139 -6.92 -4.53 1.80
N ILE A 140 -8.14 -4.22 2.26
CA ILE A 140 -8.89 -5.02 3.24
C ILE A 140 -9.99 -5.82 2.53
N ALA A 141 -9.97 -7.13 2.72
CA ALA A 141 -10.90 -8.06 2.07
C ALA A 141 -12.11 -8.44 2.96
N GLN A 142 -12.77 -7.46 3.56
CA GLN A 142 -13.95 -7.63 4.44
C GLN A 142 -15.27 -7.30 3.73
N ARG A 143 -16.41 -7.72 4.28
CA ARG A 143 -17.74 -7.45 3.70
C ARG A 143 -18.07 -5.95 3.66
N ASN A 144 -17.70 -5.24 4.72
CA ASN A 144 -17.90 -3.80 4.93
C ASN A 144 -16.68 -2.96 4.51
N GLN A 145 -15.87 -3.44 3.55
CA GLN A 145 -14.67 -2.73 3.10
C GLN A 145 -14.94 -1.29 2.63
N VAL A 146 -16.11 -1.03 2.03
CA VAL A 146 -16.50 0.33 1.61
C VAL A 146 -16.74 1.23 2.82
N ASP A 147 -17.39 0.72 3.87
CA ASP A 147 -17.64 1.48 5.10
C ASP A 147 -16.34 1.81 5.84
N ILE A 148 -15.41 0.85 5.92
CA ILE A 148 -14.07 1.06 6.50
C ILE A 148 -13.34 2.19 5.77
N PHE A 149 -13.40 2.15 4.43
CA PHE A 149 -12.73 3.12 3.58
C PHE A 149 -13.31 4.52 3.79
N ASN A 150 -14.65 4.64 3.77
CA ASN A 150 -15.34 5.91 3.97
C ASN A 150 -15.07 6.50 5.36
N LYS A 151 -15.18 5.70 6.44
CA LYS A 151 -14.86 6.15 7.80
C LYS A 151 -13.44 6.73 7.92
N ASN A 152 -12.47 6.09 7.27
CA ASN A 152 -11.10 6.58 7.26
C ASN A 152 -10.95 7.85 6.43
N ALA A 153 -11.56 7.92 5.25
CA ALA A 153 -11.53 9.12 4.41
C ALA A 153 -12.19 10.32 5.11
N ASP A 154 -13.32 10.10 5.78
CA ASP A 154 -14.05 11.13 6.53
C ASP A 154 -13.25 11.63 7.74
N LEU A 155 -12.48 10.77 8.41
CA LEU A 155 -11.65 11.17 9.54
C LEU A 155 -10.36 11.88 9.11
N PHE A 156 -9.71 11.39 8.04
CA PHE A 156 -8.43 11.89 7.54
C PHE A 156 -8.62 12.79 6.31
N THR A 157 -9.42 13.85 6.48
CA THR A 157 -9.84 14.79 5.42
C THR A 157 -8.70 15.52 4.69
N CYS A 158 -7.48 15.49 5.25
CA CYS A 158 -6.29 16.04 4.60
C CYS A 158 -5.78 15.20 3.41
N ALA A 159 -6.22 13.95 3.28
CA ALA A 159 -5.90 13.11 2.15
C ALA A 159 -6.52 13.68 0.86
N LYS A 160 -5.68 13.91 -0.15
CA LYS A 160 -6.13 14.43 -1.46
C LYS A 160 -6.61 13.32 -2.38
N TYR A 161 -6.09 12.12 -2.18
CA TYR A 161 -6.37 10.95 -3.00
C TYR A 161 -6.65 9.76 -2.09
N ALA A 162 -7.47 8.84 -2.57
CA ALA A 162 -7.75 7.59 -1.88
C ALA A 162 -7.95 6.46 -2.90
N MET A 163 -7.53 5.25 -2.55
CA MET A 163 -7.63 4.08 -3.40
C MET A 163 -8.14 2.89 -2.59
N LEU A 164 -9.26 2.32 -3.06
CA LEU A 164 -9.87 1.13 -2.51
C LEU A 164 -9.61 -0.06 -3.43
N ILE A 165 -8.99 -1.11 -2.91
CA ILE A 165 -8.98 -2.40 -3.60
C ILE A 165 -10.29 -3.13 -3.30
N LEU A 166 -11.21 -3.06 -4.26
CA LEU A 166 -12.53 -3.68 -4.14
C LEU A 166 -12.49 -5.18 -4.49
N LYS A 167 -12.69 -6.05 -3.50
CA LYS A 167 -12.86 -7.50 -3.72
C LYS A 167 -14.34 -7.88 -3.63
N LEU A 168 -15.02 -7.95 -4.77
CA LEU A 168 -16.46 -8.22 -4.87
C LEU A 168 -16.89 -9.51 -4.15
N LYS A 169 -16.12 -10.60 -4.32
CA LYS A 169 -16.39 -11.89 -3.65
C LYS A 169 -16.33 -11.81 -2.12
N SER A 170 -15.60 -10.85 -1.55
CA SER A 170 -15.58 -10.62 -0.10
C SER A 170 -16.83 -9.89 0.39
N ILE A 171 -17.50 -9.09 -0.46
CA ILE A 171 -18.76 -8.42 -0.15
C ILE A 171 -19.90 -9.43 -0.19
N SER A 172 -20.00 -10.19 -1.27
CA SER A 172 -20.96 -11.28 -1.41
C SER A 172 -20.44 -12.32 -2.39
N SER A 173 -20.44 -13.59 -1.98
CA SER A 173 -20.14 -14.71 -2.87
C SER A 173 -21.35 -15.21 -3.66
N ARG A 174 -22.57 -14.74 -3.33
CA ARG A 174 -23.83 -15.22 -3.92
C ARG A 174 -24.43 -14.26 -4.95
N LYS A 175 -24.07 -12.97 -4.90
CA LYS A 175 -24.67 -11.92 -5.73
C LYS A 175 -23.79 -11.65 -6.96
N ASN A 176 -24.42 -11.27 -8.06
CA ASN A 176 -23.73 -10.87 -9.29
C ASN A 176 -22.95 -9.55 -9.06
N GLU A 177 -21.80 -9.41 -9.71
CA GLU A 177 -20.94 -8.22 -9.70
C GLU A 177 -21.70 -6.92 -10.02
N ARG A 178 -22.57 -6.92 -11.04
CA ARG A 178 -23.38 -5.74 -11.39
C ARG A 178 -24.30 -5.30 -10.26
N PHE A 179 -24.86 -6.26 -9.51
CA PHE A 179 -25.73 -5.95 -8.38
C PHE A 179 -24.94 -5.33 -7.22
N ILE A 180 -23.69 -5.74 -7.00
CA ILE A 180 -22.84 -5.20 -5.94
C ILE A 180 -22.37 -3.78 -6.28
N LEU A 181 -22.08 -3.50 -7.55
CA LEU A 181 -21.54 -2.21 -8.00
C LEU A 181 -22.60 -1.10 -8.17
N ASN A 182 -23.86 -1.47 -8.42
CA ASN A 182 -24.96 -0.51 -8.62
C ASN A 182 -25.62 -0.06 -7.31
N LYS A 183 -25.02 -0.37 -6.15
CA LYS A 183 -25.57 -0.12 -4.83
C LYS A 183 -24.64 0.79 -4.04
#